data_AF-A0A1M2W0S2-F1
#
_entry.id   AF-A0A1M2W0S2-F1
#
_cell.length_a   1.000
_cell.length_b   1.000
_cell.length_c   1.000
_cell.angle_alpha   90.00
_cell.angle_beta   90.00
_cell.angle_gamma   90.00
#
_symmetry.space_group_name_H-M   'P 1'
#
loop_
_entity.id
_entity.type
_entity.pdbx_description
1 polymer ?
#
loop_
_entity_poly.entity_id
_entity_poly.type
_entity_poly.pdbx_seq_one_letter_code
_entity_poly.pdbx_strand_id
1 'polypeptide(L)'
;MVLTASAGGKKRKNDENTPVAVPMKKARTLKDGAHSAVAVLVDTILANPKACAVPSGDEAVRSILVDIALYARALEQQEPPLPPAIANPTASSSATTSVAVVATAKSLEQLKEEAETIRRTAQAGIIKQMGWKPTCNTGRTKWCYDGFCPDPEVFGVLMGLGGPPKFSIQKIKTDEFTKLMGGIEGSVRYASLYITSPQVTVRWIGNGEFKFNGLYGKYQSNKTALR
;
A
#
# COMPACT_ATOMS: atom_id res chain seq x y z
N MET A 1 -4.35 -38.21 60.60
CA MET A 1 -3.50 -37.66 59.51
C MET A 1 -4.14 -36.33 59.11
N VAL A 2 -3.47 -35.16 59.16
CA VAL A 2 -2.21 -34.74 58.49
C VAL A 2 -2.49 -34.53 56.98
N LEU A 3 -2.49 -33.33 56.37
CA LEU A 3 -2.40 -31.90 56.80
C LEU A 3 -3.46 -31.08 55.96
N THR A 4 -3.47 -29.77 55.61
CA THR A 4 -2.62 -28.53 55.72
C THR A 4 -3.50 -27.32 55.30
N ALA A 5 -3.13 -26.03 55.40
CA ALA A 5 -2.79 -25.17 56.56
C ALA A 5 -2.85 -23.66 56.12
N SER A 6 -2.95 -22.71 57.07
CA SER A 6 -2.82 -21.23 56.90
C SER A 6 -3.98 -20.52 56.15
N ALA A 7 -4.57 -19.39 56.56
CA ALA A 7 -4.09 -18.11 57.14
C ALA A 7 -3.23 -17.26 56.16
N GLY A 8 -3.32 -15.92 56.10
CA GLY A 8 -4.21 -14.98 56.79
C GLY A 8 -3.94 -13.53 56.33
N GLY A 9 -4.90 -12.61 56.49
CA GLY A 9 -4.82 -11.27 55.89
C GLY A 9 -3.93 -10.25 56.63
N LYS A 10 -3.21 -9.39 55.89
CA LYS A 10 -2.54 -8.18 56.41
C LYS A 10 -2.66 -7.01 55.42
N LYS A 11 -3.10 -5.84 55.91
CA LYS A 11 -3.03 -4.56 55.17
C LYS A 11 -1.58 -4.06 55.08
N ARG A 12 -1.20 -3.43 53.97
CA ARG A 12 -0.20 -2.35 53.91
C ARG A 12 -0.68 -1.24 52.94
N LYS A 13 -0.03 -0.08 53.03
CA LYS A 13 -0.38 1.24 52.43
C LYS A 13 0.87 1.75 51.65
N ASN A 14 0.72 2.88 50.97
CA ASN A 14 1.75 3.69 50.28
C ASN A 14 2.20 3.14 48.91
N ASP A 15 2.52 3.99 47.91
CA ASP A 15 2.16 5.42 47.74
C ASP A 15 2.14 5.84 46.25
N GLU A 16 1.93 7.14 46.02
CA GLU A 16 2.16 7.94 44.80
C GLU A 16 2.97 7.30 43.64
N ASN A 17 2.44 7.38 42.41
CA ASN A 17 3.21 7.17 41.19
C ASN A 17 2.65 7.99 40.00
N THR A 18 3.20 9.18 39.79
CA THR A 18 3.00 10.02 38.60
C THR A 18 3.74 9.43 37.37
N PRO A 19 3.50 9.89 36.12
CA PRO A 19 3.57 8.99 34.97
C PRO A 19 4.99 8.69 34.47
N VAL A 20 5.38 7.42 34.49
CA VAL A 20 6.51 6.90 33.70
C VAL A 20 6.09 6.81 32.23
N ALA A 21 6.77 7.57 31.37
CA ALA A 21 6.51 7.58 29.94
C ALA A 21 6.82 6.22 29.29
N VAL A 22 5.84 5.60 28.64
CA VAL A 22 6.04 4.35 27.90
C VAL A 22 6.83 4.67 26.62
N PRO A 23 8.01 4.06 26.41
CA PRO A 23 8.85 4.40 25.27
C PRO A 23 8.17 4.03 23.94
N MET A 24 8.11 4.98 23.01
CA MET A 24 7.70 4.72 21.63
C MET A 24 8.54 3.59 21.04
N LYS A 25 7.89 2.65 20.35
CA LYS A 25 8.59 1.70 19.48
C LYS A 25 9.22 2.46 18.32
N LYS A 26 10.48 2.88 18.49
CA LYS A 26 11.33 3.41 17.41
C LYS A 26 11.24 2.46 16.20
N ALA A 27 11.14 3.04 15.01
CA ALA A 27 11.43 2.31 13.79
C ALA A 27 12.84 1.69 13.90
N ARG A 28 13.01 0.44 13.47
CA ARG A 28 14.31 -0.25 13.49
C ARG A 28 15.17 0.25 12.34
N THR A 29 15.72 1.46 12.48
CA THR A 29 16.64 2.05 11.52
C THR A 29 17.83 1.12 11.31
N LEU A 30 18.03 0.62 10.09
CA LEU A 30 19.20 -0.17 9.71
C LEU A 30 20.42 0.75 9.50
N LYS A 31 20.91 1.32 10.61
CA LYS A 31 22.21 2.05 10.67
C LYS A 31 23.26 1.37 11.55
N ASP A 32 22.99 0.15 12.02
CA ASP A 32 23.92 -0.67 12.81
C ASP A 32 24.59 -1.78 11.96
N GLY A 33 24.91 -1.47 10.70
CA GLY A 33 25.65 -2.35 9.79
C GLY A 33 27.14 -1.98 9.69
N ALA A 34 27.97 -2.89 9.19
CA ALA A 34 29.43 -2.70 9.07
C ALA A 34 29.86 -1.49 8.19
N HIS A 35 28.95 -0.96 7.37
CA HIS A 35 29.15 0.19 6.49
C HIS A 35 28.40 1.46 6.95
N SER A 36 27.98 1.54 8.22
CA SER A 36 27.16 2.66 8.74
C SER A 36 27.81 4.04 8.55
N ALA A 37 29.13 4.14 8.72
CA ALA A 37 29.88 5.36 8.45
C ALA A 37 29.83 5.76 6.97
N VAL A 38 29.91 4.79 6.06
CA VAL A 38 29.81 5.00 4.60
C VAL A 38 28.40 5.46 4.23
N ALA A 39 27.35 4.86 4.82
CA ALA A 39 25.97 5.27 4.61
C ALA A 39 25.74 6.73 5.06
N VAL A 40 26.27 7.13 6.21
CA VAL A 40 26.19 8.53 6.69
C VAL A 40 26.99 9.49 5.80
N LEU A 41 28.13 9.06 5.27
CA LEU A 41 28.92 9.83 4.31
C LEU A 41 28.16 10.03 2.99
N VAL A 42 27.51 8.98 2.46
CA VAL A 42 26.66 9.05 1.26
C VAL A 42 25.44 9.94 1.49
N ASP A 43 24.73 9.80 2.62
CA ASP A 43 23.62 10.71 3.02
C ASP A 43 24.08 12.18 3.01
N THR A 44 25.29 12.45 3.52
CA THR A 44 25.85 13.80 3.63
C THR A 44 26.23 14.37 2.25
N ILE A 45 26.79 13.54 1.37
CA ILE A 45 27.10 13.92 -0.02
C ILE A 45 25.82 14.22 -0.82
N LEU A 46 24.79 13.40 -0.67
CA LEU A 46 23.49 13.62 -1.33
C LEU A 46 22.78 14.87 -0.79
N ALA A 47 22.91 15.16 0.50
CA ALA A 47 22.32 16.35 1.11
C ALA A 47 23.01 17.66 0.67
N ASN A 48 24.34 17.68 0.50
CA ASN A 48 25.10 18.91 0.19
C ASN A 48 26.28 18.66 -0.79
N PRO A 49 26.03 18.30 -2.06
CA PRO A 49 27.08 17.86 -3.00
C PRO A 49 28.12 18.93 -3.35
N LYS A 50 27.84 20.22 -3.07
CA LYS A 50 28.78 21.34 -3.28
C LYS A 50 29.57 21.74 -2.03
N ALA A 51 29.24 21.19 -0.85
CA ALA A 51 29.89 21.53 0.42
C ALA A 51 30.74 20.38 0.99
N CYS A 52 30.78 19.22 0.33
CA CYS A 52 31.65 18.12 0.71
C CYS A 52 33.13 18.50 0.52
N ALA A 53 33.86 18.54 1.62
CA ALA A 53 35.31 18.64 1.59
C ALA A 53 35.90 17.37 0.95
N VAL A 54 36.45 17.51 -0.26
CA VAL A 54 37.27 16.45 -0.86
C VAL A 54 38.53 16.32 0.01
N PRO A 55 38.86 15.12 0.54
CA PRO A 55 40.05 14.96 1.36
C PRO A 55 41.30 15.19 0.51
N SER A 56 42.22 16.01 1.02
CA SER A 56 43.43 16.46 0.31
C SER A 56 44.52 15.38 0.30
N GLY A 57 44.24 14.23 -0.33
CA GLY A 57 45.20 13.16 -0.56
C GLY A 57 44.61 11.98 -1.33
N ASP A 58 45.26 11.59 -2.42
CA ASP A 58 44.86 10.50 -3.32
C ASP A 58 44.51 9.19 -2.60
N GLU A 59 45.25 8.83 -1.56
CA GLU A 59 45.03 7.60 -0.80
C GLU A 59 43.70 7.63 -0.04
N ALA A 60 43.33 8.77 0.54
CA ALA A 60 42.05 8.95 1.24
C ALA A 60 40.85 9.02 0.27
N VAL A 61 41.05 9.54 -0.94
CA VAL A 61 40.03 9.45 -2.01
C VAL A 61 39.85 7.99 -2.45
N ARG A 62 40.94 7.23 -2.61
CA ARG A 62 40.90 5.81 -2.99
C ARG A 62 40.24 4.93 -1.92
N SER A 63 40.51 5.14 -0.63
CA SER A 63 39.86 4.38 0.43
C SER A 63 38.35 4.62 0.47
N ILE A 64 37.90 5.87 0.40
CA ILE A 64 36.46 6.22 0.36
C ILE A 64 35.77 5.59 -0.86
N LEU A 65 36.41 5.57 -2.04
CA LEU A 65 35.87 4.90 -3.23
C LEU A 65 35.75 3.38 -3.05
N VAL A 66 36.72 2.74 -2.41
CA VAL A 66 36.66 1.30 -2.07
C VAL A 66 35.55 1.02 -1.05
N ASP A 67 35.43 1.84 -0.01
CA ASP A 67 34.40 1.70 1.03
C ASP A 67 32.98 1.86 0.45
N ILE A 68 32.78 2.82 -0.46
CA ILE A 68 31.53 2.99 -1.21
C ILE A 68 31.24 1.79 -2.12
N ALA A 69 32.25 1.25 -2.83
CA ALA A 69 32.08 0.07 -3.68
C ALA A 69 31.75 -1.19 -2.88
N LEU A 70 32.36 -1.37 -1.71
CA LEU A 70 32.04 -2.47 -0.79
C LEU A 70 30.63 -2.31 -0.20
N TYR A 71 30.22 -1.09 0.16
CA TYR A 71 28.87 -0.80 0.63
C TYR A 71 27.81 -1.07 -0.45
N ALA A 72 28.03 -0.64 -1.68
CA ALA A 72 27.13 -0.92 -2.81
C ALA A 72 26.96 -2.44 -3.01
N ARG A 73 28.06 -3.19 -3.03
CA ARG A 73 28.04 -4.66 -3.14
C ARG A 73 27.33 -5.36 -1.97
N ALA A 74 27.38 -4.78 -0.77
CA ALA A 74 26.65 -5.29 0.39
C ALA A 74 25.12 -5.05 0.25
N LEU A 75 24.70 -3.95 -0.37
CA LEU A 75 23.28 -3.71 -0.70
C LEU A 75 22.79 -4.67 -1.79
N GLU A 76 23.57 -4.89 -2.86
CA GLU A 76 23.26 -5.85 -3.92
C GLU A 76 23.04 -7.28 -3.38
N GLN A 77 23.80 -7.68 -2.36
CA GLN A 77 23.64 -8.98 -1.69
C GLN A 77 22.44 -9.05 -0.73
N GLN A 78 21.81 -7.92 -0.43
CA GLN A 78 20.64 -7.83 0.45
C GLN A 78 19.31 -7.77 -0.35
N GLU A 79 19.36 -7.48 -1.65
CA GLU A 79 18.21 -7.64 -2.55
C GLU A 79 18.06 -9.12 -3.00
N PRO A 80 16.83 -9.65 -3.15
CA PRO A 80 16.62 -11.01 -3.62
C PRO A 80 17.01 -11.15 -5.10
N PRO A 81 17.54 -12.32 -5.53
CA PRO A 81 18.02 -12.50 -6.89
C PRO A 81 16.88 -12.35 -7.91
N LEU A 82 16.99 -11.33 -8.76
CA LEU A 82 16.06 -11.09 -9.86
C LEU A 82 16.06 -12.28 -10.84
N PRO A 83 14.90 -12.71 -11.35
CA PRO A 83 14.84 -13.75 -12.38
C PRO A 83 15.55 -13.26 -13.66
N PRO A 84 16.28 -14.14 -14.38
CA PRO A 84 17.05 -13.75 -15.55
C PRO A 84 16.11 -13.20 -16.64
N ALA A 85 16.39 -11.98 -17.10
CA ALA A 85 15.62 -11.33 -18.15
C ALA A 85 15.71 -12.13 -19.46
N ILE A 86 14.57 -12.69 -19.91
CA ILE A 86 14.50 -13.45 -21.15
C ILE A 86 14.66 -12.49 -22.33
N ALA A 87 15.76 -12.63 -23.07
CA ALA A 87 16.13 -11.71 -24.13
C ALA A 87 15.23 -11.85 -25.37
N ASN A 88 14.42 -10.83 -25.64
CA ASN A 88 13.74 -10.63 -26.93
C ASN A 88 14.44 -9.49 -27.70
N PRO A 89 15.19 -9.78 -28.78
CA PRO A 89 15.94 -8.77 -29.51
C PRO A 89 15.12 -8.10 -30.62
N THR A 90 14.56 -6.92 -30.33
CA THR A 90 14.11 -5.98 -31.38
C THR A 90 14.68 -4.60 -31.09
N ALA A 91 15.74 -4.23 -31.80
CA ALA A 91 16.41 -2.95 -31.60
C ALA A 91 15.70 -1.81 -32.33
N SER A 92 15.54 -0.67 -31.66
CA SER A 92 15.49 0.66 -32.28
C SER A 92 15.95 1.68 -31.24
N SER A 93 17.00 2.43 -31.58
CA SER A 93 17.85 3.08 -30.59
C SER A 93 17.48 4.54 -30.33
N SER A 94 17.34 4.89 -29.05
CA SER A 94 17.79 6.20 -28.55
C SER A 94 18.13 6.06 -27.07
N ALA A 95 19.42 6.08 -26.74
CA ALA A 95 19.92 5.88 -25.38
C ALA A 95 20.64 7.14 -24.90
N THR A 96 20.06 7.82 -23.91
CA THR A 96 20.75 8.82 -23.10
C THR A 96 20.50 8.53 -21.63
N THR A 97 21.46 7.84 -21.02
CA THR A 97 21.78 7.82 -19.58
C THR A 97 20.61 7.73 -18.59
N SER A 98 20.30 6.51 -18.19
CA SER A 98 19.58 6.23 -16.95
C SER A 98 20.39 6.64 -15.72
N VAL A 99 19.71 7.16 -14.70
CA VAL A 99 20.17 7.10 -13.31
C VAL A 99 19.28 6.09 -12.60
N ALA A 100 19.83 4.93 -12.26
CA ALA A 100 19.08 3.87 -11.59
C ALA A 100 18.86 4.24 -10.11
N VAL A 101 17.60 4.35 -9.70
CA VAL A 101 17.22 4.59 -8.30
C VAL A 101 16.39 3.40 -7.81
N VAL A 102 17.05 2.56 -7.01
CA VAL A 102 16.51 1.65 -5.96
C VAL A 102 15.30 0.77 -6.31
N ALA A 103 15.44 -0.55 -6.17
CA ALA A 103 14.38 -1.54 -6.38
C ALA A 103 13.29 -1.58 -5.28
N THR A 104 12.90 -0.42 -4.73
CA THR A 104 11.72 -0.25 -3.86
C THR A 104 10.59 0.50 -4.56
N ALA A 105 10.66 0.63 -5.89
CA ALA A 105 9.64 1.32 -6.68
C ALA A 105 9.61 0.84 -8.15
N LYS A 106 8.51 0.20 -8.56
CA LYS A 106 7.78 0.79 -9.71
C LYS A 106 7.51 2.23 -9.29
N SER A 107 7.81 3.23 -10.11
CA SER A 107 7.77 4.62 -9.65
C SER A 107 6.41 4.93 -9.01
N LEU A 108 6.37 5.80 -7.99
CA LEU A 108 5.11 6.10 -7.29
C LEU A 108 4.04 6.63 -8.28
N GLU A 109 4.48 7.16 -9.41
CA GLU A 109 3.67 7.53 -10.58
C GLU A 109 3.21 6.29 -11.37
N GLN A 110 4.08 5.35 -11.74
CA GLN A 110 3.69 4.06 -12.34
C GLN A 110 2.68 3.28 -11.47
N LEU A 111 2.88 3.23 -10.15
CA LEU A 111 1.92 2.61 -9.21
C LEU A 111 0.55 3.30 -9.24
N LYS A 112 0.50 4.63 -9.47
CA LYS A 112 -0.75 5.38 -9.68
C LYS A 112 -1.34 5.14 -11.07
N GLU A 113 -0.53 5.04 -12.12
CA GLU A 113 -0.99 4.79 -13.49
C GLU A 113 -1.56 3.38 -13.64
N GLU A 114 -0.92 2.36 -13.06
CA GLU A 114 -1.47 1.01 -12.96
C GLU A 114 -2.74 0.99 -12.11
N ALA A 115 -2.75 1.66 -10.95
CA ALA A 115 -3.95 1.79 -10.12
C ALA A 115 -5.11 2.49 -10.86
N GLU A 116 -4.85 3.54 -11.64
CA GLU A 116 -5.85 4.21 -12.46
C GLU A 116 -6.33 3.35 -13.64
N THR A 117 -5.44 2.58 -14.25
CA THR A 117 -5.80 1.64 -15.32
C THR A 117 -6.73 0.54 -14.78
N ILE A 118 -6.42 0.00 -13.59
CA ILE A 118 -7.28 -0.95 -12.88
C ILE A 118 -8.58 -0.28 -12.43
N ARG A 119 -8.54 0.97 -11.94
CA ARG A 119 -9.72 1.77 -11.56
C ARG A 119 -10.69 1.93 -12.72
N ARG A 120 -10.21 2.40 -13.89
CA ARG A 120 -11.01 2.60 -15.11
C ARG A 120 -11.58 1.27 -15.62
N THR A 121 -10.77 0.20 -15.60
CA THR A 121 -11.20 -1.15 -15.98
C THR A 121 -12.29 -1.71 -15.05
N ALA A 122 -12.15 -1.51 -13.74
CA ALA A 122 -13.14 -1.92 -12.75
C ALA A 122 -14.41 -1.07 -12.81
N GLN A 123 -14.29 0.24 -12.98
CA GLN A 123 -15.42 1.17 -13.20
C GLN A 123 -16.25 0.73 -14.43
N ALA A 124 -15.60 0.54 -15.58
CA ALA A 124 -16.25 0.04 -16.80
C ALA A 124 -16.84 -1.36 -16.62
N GLY A 125 -16.15 -2.26 -15.91
CA GLY A 125 -16.62 -3.61 -15.58
C GLY A 125 -17.88 -3.61 -14.71
N ILE A 126 -17.94 -2.75 -13.68
CA ILE A 126 -19.12 -2.58 -12.83
C ILE A 126 -20.29 -1.98 -13.63
N ILE A 127 -20.05 -0.91 -14.39
CA ILE A 127 -21.07 -0.28 -15.24
C ILE A 127 -21.64 -1.29 -16.27
N LYS A 128 -20.80 -2.14 -16.86
CA LYS A 128 -21.22 -3.23 -17.77
C LYS A 128 -22.09 -4.29 -17.10
N GLN A 129 -22.01 -4.46 -15.76
CA GLN A 129 -22.92 -5.32 -14.99
C GLN A 129 -24.22 -4.63 -14.58
N MET A 130 -24.33 -3.29 -14.65
CA MET A 130 -25.51 -2.51 -14.27
C MET A 130 -26.60 -2.51 -15.35
N GLY A 131 -26.94 -3.69 -15.88
CA GLY A 131 -28.03 -3.87 -16.83
C GLY A 131 -29.41 -3.77 -16.16
N TRP A 132 -30.44 -3.37 -16.92
CA TRP A 132 -31.80 -3.26 -16.37
C TRP A 132 -32.34 -4.61 -15.84
N LYS A 133 -32.84 -4.61 -14.61
CA LYS A 133 -33.59 -5.71 -13.98
C LYS A 133 -34.84 -5.15 -13.27
N PRO A 134 -35.94 -5.91 -13.13
CA PRO A 134 -37.11 -5.45 -12.37
C PRO A 134 -36.80 -5.03 -10.92
N THR A 135 -35.81 -5.69 -10.29
CA THR A 135 -35.33 -5.37 -8.94
C THR A 135 -34.64 -4.01 -8.82
N CYS A 136 -34.20 -3.40 -9.94
CA CYS A 136 -33.57 -2.08 -9.97
C CYS A 136 -34.54 -0.98 -9.51
N ASN A 137 -35.85 -1.15 -9.71
CA ASN A 137 -36.87 -0.23 -9.18
C ASN A 137 -36.84 -0.15 -7.63
N THR A 138 -36.27 -1.14 -6.93
CA THR A 138 -36.22 -1.21 -5.46
C THR A 138 -34.84 -0.95 -4.85
N GLY A 139 -33.80 -0.79 -5.69
CA GLY A 139 -32.40 -0.67 -5.27
C GLY A 139 -31.80 -1.96 -4.69
N ARG A 140 -32.30 -3.13 -5.09
CA ARG A 140 -31.93 -4.46 -4.52
C ARG A 140 -31.19 -5.39 -5.49
N THR A 141 -30.83 -4.94 -6.69
CA THR A 141 -30.12 -5.78 -7.66
C THR A 141 -28.66 -5.92 -7.24
N LYS A 142 -28.13 -7.15 -7.17
CA LYS A 142 -26.72 -7.38 -6.81
C LYS A 142 -25.80 -7.16 -8.00
N TRP A 143 -24.64 -6.55 -7.77
CA TRP A 143 -23.51 -6.54 -8.70
C TRP A 143 -22.27 -7.15 -8.03
N CYS A 144 -21.37 -7.70 -8.84
CA CYS A 144 -20.31 -8.61 -8.42
C CYS A 144 -19.15 -8.55 -9.42
N TYR A 145 -18.28 -7.55 -9.28
CA TYR A 145 -17.12 -7.39 -10.14
C TYR A 145 -15.91 -8.13 -9.55
N ASP A 146 -15.31 -9.02 -10.33
CA ASP A 146 -14.04 -9.67 -10.06
C ASP A 146 -12.96 -9.02 -10.93
N GLY A 147 -11.79 -8.74 -10.34
CA GLY A 147 -10.66 -8.09 -10.99
C GLY A 147 -9.33 -8.64 -10.49
N PHE A 148 -8.27 -8.35 -11.26
CA PHE A 148 -6.92 -8.84 -11.00
C PHE A 148 -5.95 -7.66 -10.90
N CYS A 149 -5.09 -7.69 -9.89
CA CYS A 149 -4.08 -6.69 -9.58
C CYS A 149 -2.85 -7.45 -9.05
N PRO A 150 -1.86 -7.82 -9.89
CA PRO A 150 -0.76 -8.71 -9.47
C PRO A 150 0.03 -8.14 -8.29
N ASP A 151 0.22 -6.82 -8.26
CA ASP A 151 0.94 -6.11 -7.21
C ASP A 151 0.00 -5.69 -6.07
N PRO A 152 0.25 -6.12 -4.81
CA PRO A 152 -0.59 -5.75 -3.68
C PRO A 152 -0.46 -4.26 -3.33
N GLU A 153 0.67 -3.63 -3.65
CA GLU A 153 0.90 -2.20 -3.39
C GLU A 153 0.09 -1.30 -4.33
N VAL A 154 -0.09 -1.70 -5.60
CA VAL A 154 -0.97 -1.01 -6.56
C VAL A 154 -2.41 -1.02 -6.07
N PHE A 155 -2.88 -2.15 -5.52
CA PHE A 155 -4.20 -2.21 -4.87
C PHE A 155 -4.26 -1.32 -3.61
N GLY A 156 -3.15 -1.27 -2.86
CA GLY A 156 -2.97 -0.33 -1.75
C GLY A 156 -3.14 1.14 -2.15
N VAL A 157 -2.52 1.55 -3.27
CA VAL A 157 -2.64 2.90 -3.85
C VAL A 157 -4.05 3.15 -4.38
N LEU A 158 -4.63 2.21 -5.13
CA LEU A 158 -6.00 2.26 -5.67
C LEU A 158 -7.03 2.57 -4.57
N MET A 159 -6.91 1.88 -3.43
CA MET A 159 -7.83 1.95 -2.30
C MET A 159 -7.46 3.01 -1.24
N GLY A 160 -6.38 3.77 -1.44
CA GLY A 160 -5.93 4.82 -0.52
C GLY A 160 -5.36 4.31 0.81
N LEU A 161 -4.88 3.06 0.85
CA LEU A 161 -4.40 2.38 2.07
C LEU A 161 -2.94 2.69 2.42
N GLY A 162 -2.17 3.31 1.51
CA GLY A 162 -0.77 3.69 1.73
C GLY A 162 0.21 2.52 1.85
N GLY A 163 -0.21 1.30 1.48
CA GLY A 163 0.56 0.07 1.56
C GLY A 163 -0.31 -1.15 1.23
N PRO A 164 0.26 -2.37 1.22
CA PRO A 164 -0.45 -3.57 0.76
C PRO A 164 -1.68 -3.92 1.64
N PRO A 165 -2.77 -4.45 1.05
CA PRO A 165 -4.02 -4.75 1.75
C PRO A 165 -3.83 -5.87 2.79
N LYS A 166 -3.93 -5.50 4.08
CA LYS A 166 -3.82 -6.42 5.22
C LYS A 166 -5.13 -7.16 5.58
N PHE A 167 -6.23 -6.87 4.90
CA PHE A 167 -7.53 -7.52 5.09
C PHE A 167 -7.83 -8.52 3.98
N SER A 168 -8.60 -9.57 4.26
CA SER A 168 -9.24 -10.38 3.21
C SER A 168 -10.64 -9.86 2.83
N ILE A 169 -11.36 -9.23 3.77
CA ILE A 169 -12.67 -8.60 3.49
C ILE A 169 -12.75 -7.27 4.25
N GLN A 170 -13.11 -6.19 3.57
CA GLN A 170 -13.42 -4.88 4.14
C GLN A 170 -14.79 -4.39 3.63
N LYS A 171 -15.52 -3.65 4.46
CA LYS A 171 -16.70 -2.88 4.04
C LYS A 171 -16.33 -1.40 4.03
N ILE A 172 -16.60 -0.72 2.93
CA ILE A 172 -16.30 0.69 2.71
C ILE A 172 -17.62 1.40 2.44
N LYS A 173 -17.82 2.64 2.90
CA LYS A 173 -19.06 3.38 2.61
C LYS A 173 -19.16 3.66 1.11
N THR A 174 -20.36 3.69 0.56
CA THR A 174 -20.53 3.97 -0.87
C THR A 174 -19.96 5.32 -1.27
N ASP A 175 -20.09 6.36 -0.42
CA ASP A 175 -19.50 7.68 -0.69
C ASP A 175 -17.96 7.67 -0.76
N GLU A 176 -17.32 6.83 0.06
CA GLU A 176 -15.87 6.62 0.07
C GLU A 176 -15.44 5.81 -1.16
N PHE A 177 -16.20 4.76 -1.50
CA PHE A 177 -15.97 3.95 -2.70
C PHE A 177 -16.12 4.77 -4.00
N THR A 178 -17.13 5.64 -4.10
CA THR A 178 -17.32 6.54 -5.25
C THR A 178 -16.26 7.65 -5.31
N LYS A 179 -15.73 8.13 -4.17
CA LYS A 179 -14.57 9.04 -4.16
C LYS A 179 -13.28 8.35 -4.62
N LEU A 180 -13.08 7.08 -4.25
CA LEU A 180 -11.90 6.29 -4.65
C LEU A 180 -11.97 5.80 -6.10
N MET A 181 -13.14 5.34 -6.56
CA MET A 181 -13.31 4.71 -7.88
C MET A 181 -13.80 5.67 -8.98
N GLY A 182 -14.31 6.84 -8.60
CA GLY A 182 -14.99 7.77 -9.52
C GLY A 182 -16.48 7.49 -9.68
N GLY A 183 -17.13 8.24 -10.57
CA GLY A 183 -18.56 8.15 -10.84
C GLY A 183 -18.95 6.80 -11.48
N ILE A 184 -19.72 5.99 -10.76
CA ILE A 184 -20.25 4.72 -11.25
C ILE A 184 -21.76 4.89 -11.48
N GLU A 185 -22.13 5.16 -12.74
CA GLU A 185 -23.50 5.29 -13.20
C GLU A 185 -23.74 4.40 -14.42
N GLY A 186 -24.81 3.60 -14.40
CA GLY A 186 -25.27 2.80 -15.52
C GLY A 186 -26.44 3.48 -16.23
N SER A 187 -26.24 3.95 -17.46
CA SER A 187 -27.32 4.51 -18.28
C SER A 187 -28.16 3.41 -18.94
N VAL A 188 -29.48 3.48 -18.77
CA VAL A 188 -30.44 2.65 -19.52
C VAL A 188 -31.55 3.52 -20.12
N ARG A 189 -32.23 3.02 -21.16
CA ARG A 189 -33.13 3.76 -22.09
C ARG A 189 -34.08 4.80 -21.48
N TYR A 190 -34.52 4.62 -20.23
CA TYR A 190 -35.44 5.53 -19.52
C TYR A 190 -35.03 5.82 -18.05
N ALA A 191 -33.79 5.54 -17.65
CA ALA A 191 -33.32 5.77 -16.28
C ALA A 191 -31.78 5.70 -16.14
N SER A 192 -31.24 6.44 -15.17
CA SER A 192 -29.91 6.19 -14.63
C SER A 192 -29.95 5.20 -13.46
N LEU A 193 -28.91 4.38 -13.36
CA LEU A 193 -28.72 3.37 -12.32
C LEU A 193 -27.47 3.69 -11.51
N TYR A 194 -27.61 3.66 -10.18
CA TYR A 194 -26.56 4.03 -9.22
C TYR A 194 -26.27 2.87 -8.27
N ILE A 195 -25.15 2.93 -7.55
CA ILE A 195 -24.90 2.05 -6.40
C ILE A 195 -25.88 2.45 -5.28
N THR A 196 -26.74 1.51 -4.87
CA THR A 196 -27.81 1.72 -3.88
C THR A 196 -27.55 1.01 -2.55
N SER A 197 -26.45 0.28 -2.42
CA SER A 197 -25.97 -0.24 -1.13
C SER A 197 -25.43 0.91 -0.27
N PRO A 198 -25.56 0.87 1.08
CA PRO A 198 -24.90 1.83 1.97
C PRO A 198 -23.41 1.55 2.16
N GLN A 199 -23.00 0.30 1.96
CA GLN A 199 -21.62 -0.18 2.05
C GLN A 199 -21.32 -1.12 0.89
N VAL A 200 -20.18 -0.93 0.24
CA VAL A 200 -19.61 -1.86 -0.76
C VAL A 200 -18.68 -2.83 -0.03
N THR A 201 -18.78 -4.12 -0.36
CA THR A 201 -17.91 -5.16 0.22
C THR A 201 -16.76 -5.45 -0.73
N VAL A 202 -15.56 -5.05 -0.31
CA VAL A 202 -14.28 -5.34 -0.95
C VAL A 202 -13.73 -6.64 -0.39
N ARG A 203 -13.31 -7.56 -1.24
CA ARG A 203 -12.56 -8.76 -0.88
C ARG A 203 -11.21 -8.76 -1.59
N TRP A 204 -10.15 -9.12 -0.86
CA TRP A 204 -8.82 -9.41 -1.38
C TRP A 204 -8.51 -10.89 -1.11
N ILE A 205 -7.98 -11.59 -2.11
CA ILE A 205 -7.77 -13.05 -2.08
C ILE A 205 -6.30 -13.40 -1.84
N GLY A 206 -5.39 -12.42 -1.85
CA GLY A 206 -3.95 -12.62 -1.64
C GLY A 206 -3.19 -12.78 -2.95
N ASN A 207 -3.70 -13.61 -3.86
CA ASN A 207 -3.10 -13.94 -5.16
C ASN A 207 -3.26 -12.83 -6.22
N GLY A 208 -3.31 -11.56 -5.82
CA GLY A 208 -3.64 -10.42 -6.70
C GLY A 208 -5.12 -10.30 -7.10
N GLU A 209 -5.93 -11.34 -6.92
CA GLU A 209 -7.38 -11.29 -7.17
C GLU A 209 -8.13 -10.45 -6.12
N PHE A 210 -9.04 -9.60 -6.60
CA PHE A 210 -9.93 -8.80 -5.79
C PHE A 210 -11.38 -8.85 -6.30
N LYS A 211 -12.34 -8.65 -5.39
CA LYS A 211 -13.77 -8.76 -5.69
C LYS A 211 -14.57 -7.67 -5.01
N PHE A 212 -15.29 -6.86 -5.79
CA PHE A 212 -16.20 -5.83 -5.33
C PHE A 212 -17.66 -6.32 -5.42
N ASN A 213 -18.41 -6.18 -4.33
CA ASN A 213 -19.80 -6.63 -4.23
C ASN A 213 -20.67 -5.51 -3.68
N GLY A 214 -21.82 -5.25 -4.30
CA GLY A 214 -22.75 -4.22 -3.83
C GLY A 214 -24.17 -4.40 -4.38
N LEU A 215 -25.00 -3.37 -4.16
CA LEU A 215 -26.35 -3.28 -4.72
C LEU A 215 -26.44 -2.11 -5.69
N TYR A 216 -27.30 -2.23 -6.70
CA TYR A 216 -27.64 -1.17 -7.64
C TYR A 216 -29.14 -1.08 -7.94
N GLY A 217 -29.53 0.07 -8.49
CA GLY A 217 -30.88 0.34 -8.99
C GLY A 217 -31.07 1.80 -9.32
N LYS A 218 -32.33 2.21 -9.53
CA LYS A 218 -32.68 3.63 -9.62
C LYS A 218 -32.36 4.35 -8.30
N TYR A 219 -32.02 5.63 -8.38
CA TYR A 219 -31.92 6.49 -7.21
C TYR A 219 -33.24 6.48 -6.42
N GLN A 220 -33.17 6.37 -5.09
CA GLN A 220 -34.33 6.41 -4.20
C GLN A 220 -34.11 7.46 -3.10
N SER A 221 -34.62 8.67 -3.33
CA SER A 221 -34.52 9.82 -2.42
C SER A 221 -34.96 9.52 -0.98
N ASN A 222 -35.96 8.64 -0.81
CA ASN A 222 -36.65 8.45 0.46
C ASN A 222 -36.09 7.31 1.35
N LYS A 223 -34.84 6.85 1.14
CA LYS A 223 -34.30 5.68 1.86
C LYS A 223 -33.16 5.93 2.85
N THR A 224 -32.60 7.13 2.90
CA THR A 224 -31.47 7.46 3.80
C THR A 224 -31.89 7.63 5.27
N ALA A 225 -33.19 7.66 5.58
CA ALA A 225 -33.71 8.06 6.89
C ALA A 225 -33.92 6.93 7.93
N LEU A 226 -33.84 5.65 7.54
CA LEU A 226 -34.21 4.52 8.43
C LEU A 226 -33.35 3.26 8.24
N ARG A 227 -32.17 3.21 8.89
CA ARG A 227 -31.58 2.00 9.51
C ARG A 227 -30.31 2.28 10.30
#